data_AF-A0A2T4Q378-F1
#
_entry.id   AF-A0A2T4Q378-F1
#
_cell.length_a   1.000
_cell.length_b   1.000
_cell.length_c   1.000
_cell.angle_alpha   90.00
_cell.angle_beta   90.00
_cell.angle_gamma   90.00
#
_symmetry.space_group_name_H-M   'P 1'
#
loop_
_entity.id
_entity.type
_entity.pdbx_description
1 polymer ?
#
loop_
_entity_poly.entity_id
_entity_poly.type
_entity_poly.pdbx_seq_one_letter_code
_entity_poly.pdbx_strand_id
1 'polypeptide(L)'
;MKSMTQMQKEVDDYISQFKAGYFSPLANLARLTEEVGELSREINHQYGEKKKKDTEEENTIKAELGDNLFALLCIANSLDIDMTESFNETMDKFNTRDHDRFERK
;
A
#
# COMPACT_ATOMS: atom_id res chain seq x y z
N MET A 1 -7.81 -12.63 12.75
CA MET A 1 -7.40 -11.41 12.02
C MET A 1 -5.89 -11.47 11.88
N LYS A 2 -5.33 -11.19 10.70
CA LYS A 2 -3.86 -11.15 10.51
C LYS A 2 -3.29 -9.85 11.10
N SER A 3 -2.14 -9.90 11.76
CA SER A 3 -1.39 -8.72 12.20
C SER A 3 -0.50 -8.14 11.09
N MET A 4 0.00 -6.91 11.25
CA MET A 4 0.95 -6.30 10.30
C MET A 4 2.22 -7.15 10.14
N THR A 5 2.80 -7.62 11.26
CA THR A 5 3.95 -8.54 11.24
C THR A 5 3.65 -9.83 10.48
N GLN A 6 2.44 -10.40 10.63
CA GLN A 6 2.05 -11.59 9.89
C GLN A 6 1.94 -11.32 8.39
N MET A 7 1.45 -10.14 7.99
CA MET A 7 1.40 -9.74 6.58
C MET A 7 2.79 -9.50 6.00
N GLN A 8 3.68 -8.80 6.71
CA GLN A 8 5.08 -8.61 6.30
C GLN A 8 5.78 -9.96 6.12
N LYS A 9 5.60 -10.89 7.05
CA LYS A 9 6.16 -12.24 6.96
C LYS A 9 5.61 -13.02 5.77
N GLU A 10 4.31 -12.95 5.51
CA GLU A 10 3.70 -13.64 4.37
C GLU A 10 4.20 -13.12 3.03
N VAL A 11 4.38 -11.80 2.90
CA VAL A 11 5.03 -11.19 1.73
C VAL A 11 6.47 -11.66 1.59
N ASP A 12 7.21 -11.71 2.70
CA ASP A 12 8.61 -12.15 2.69
C ASP A 12 8.76 -13.63 2.31
N ASP A 13 7.95 -14.50 2.88
CA ASP A 13 7.91 -15.92 2.53
C ASP A 13 7.54 -16.10 1.05
N TYR A 14 6.62 -15.29 0.52
CA TYR A 14 6.24 -15.31 -0.89
C TYR A 14 7.38 -14.83 -1.81
N ILE A 15 8.08 -13.74 -1.49
CA ILE A 15 9.17 -13.22 -2.32
C ILE A 15 10.41 -14.13 -2.26
N SER A 16 10.69 -14.69 -1.09
CA SER A 16 11.86 -15.56 -0.84
C SER A 16 11.84 -16.86 -1.64
N GLN A 17 10.69 -17.26 -2.21
CA GLN A 17 10.63 -18.42 -3.12
C GLN A 17 11.35 -18.15 -4.45
N PHE A 18 11.56 -16.89 -4.81
CA PHE A 18 12.17 -16.49 -6.08
C PHE A 18 13.67 -16.22 -5.90
N LYS A 19 14.50 -16.75 -6.81
CA LYS A 19 15.95 -16.50 -6.81
C LYS A 19 16.34 -15.03 -6.94
N ALA A 20 15.46 -14.23 -7.55
CA ALA A 20 15.68 -12.80 -7.71
C ALA A 20 15.50 -12.02 -6.39
N GLY A 21 14.72 -12.55 -5.44
CA GLY A 21 14.33 -11.84 -4.23
C GLY A 21 13.56 -10.54 -4.52
N TYR A 22 13.72 -9.56 -3.63
CA TYR A 22 13.16 -8.22 -3.82
C TYR A 22 13.86 -7.47 -4.95
N PHE A 23 13.12 -6.61 -5.66
CA PHE A 23 13.75 -5.64 -6.55
C PHE A 23 14.50 -4.56 -5.77
N SER A 24 15.35 -3.81 -6.48
CA SER A 24 16.00 -2.62 -5.92
C SER A 24 14.97 -1.58 -5.42
N PRO A 25 15.31 -0.71 -4.45
CA PRO A 25 14.38 0.26 -3.90
C PRO A 25 13.70 1.15 -4.95
N LEU A 26 14.43 1.60 -5.98
CA LEU A 26 13.87 2.43 -7.05
C LEU A 26 12.89 1.65 -7.94
N ALA A 27 13.16 0.37 -8.18
CA ALA A 27 12.26 -0.48 -8.95
C ALA A 27 10.97 -0.78 -8.16
N ASN A 28 11.07 -1.06 -6.86
CA ASN A 28 9.89 -1.22 -6.01
C ASN A 28 9.08 0.09 -5.88
N LEU A 29 9.75 1.25 -5.82
CA LEU A 29 9.06 2.55 -5.81
C LEU A 29 8.32 2.83 -7.13
N ALA A 30 8.95 2.50 -8.27
CA ALA A 30 8.28 2.58 -9.56
C ALA A 30 7.05 1.66 -9.61
N ARG A 31 7.16 0.44 -9.07
CA ARG A 31 6.04 -0.50 -8.98
C ARG A 31 4.91 0.05 -8.09
N LEU A 32 5.22 0.59 -6.91
CA LEU A 32 4.20 1.25 -6.08
C LEU A 32 3.50 2.40 -6.81
N THR A 33 4.24 3.18 -7.60
CA THR A 33 3.67 4.29 -8.38
C THR A 33 2.72 3.80 -9.48
N GLU A 34 3.02 2.64 -10.09
CA GLU A 34 2.13 1.95 -11.02
C GLU A 34 0.80 1.59 -10.32
N GLU A 35 0.85 0.92 -9.17
CA GLU A 35 -0.35 0.51 -8.41
C GLU A 35 -1.18 1.72 -7.93
N VAL A 36 -0.53 2.84 -7.58
CA VAL A 36 -1.24 4.09 -7.25
C VAL A 36 -2.01 4.63 -8.46
N GLY A 37 -1.47 4.47 -9.67
CA GLY A 37 -2.13 4.84 -10.91
C GLY A 37 -3.39 4.02 -11.17
N GLU A 38 -3.33 2.72 -10.93
CA GLU A 38 -4.48 1.81 -11.07
C GLU A 38 -5.56 2.12 -10.03
N LEU A 39 -5.18 2.30 -8.76
CA LEU A 39 -6.09 2.77 -7.71
C LEU A 39 -6.76 4.11 -8.07
N SER A 40 -5.99 5.06 -8.58
CA SER A 40 -6.50 6.37 -9.00
C SER A 40 -7.52 6.25 -10.12
N ARG A 41 -7.28 5.33 -11.07
CA ARG A 41 -8.21 5.04 -12.17
C ARG A 41 -9.53 4.48 -11.65
N GLU A 42 -9.49 3.50 -10.75
CA GLU A 42 -10.72 2.88 -10.22
C GLU A 42 -11.50 3.83 -9.29
N ILE A 43 -10.83 4.67 -8.50
CA ILE A 43 -11.50 5.74 -7.76
C ILE A 43 -12.20 6.71 -8.71
N ASN A 44 -11.53 7.13 -9.79
CA ASN A 44 -12.13 8.04 -10.77
C ASN A 44 -13.31 7.41 -11.52
N HIS A 45 -13.26 6.09 -11.76
CA HIS A 45 -14.39 5.36 -12.34
C HIS A 45 -15.62 5.33 -11.43
N GLN A 46 -15.43 5.17 -10.11
CA GLN A 46 -16.55 5.05 -9.16
C GLN A 46 -17.08 6.40 -8.67
N TYR A 47 -16.20 7.37 -8.44
CA TYR A 47 -16.52 8.63 -7.76
C TYR A 47 -16.18 9.88 -8.58
N GLY A 48 -15.54 9.72 -9.73
CA GLY A 48 -15.12 10.82 -10.58
C GLY A 48 -15.96 10.97 -11.85
N GLU A 49 -15.43 11.74 -12.79
CA GLU A 49 -16.15 12.15 -14.00
C GLU A 49 -16.00 11.14 -15.15
N LYS A 50 -14.96 10.31 -15.11
CA LYS A 50 -14.66 9.36 -16.17
C LYS A 50 -15.33 8.03 -15.87
N LYS A 51 -16.39 7.70 -16.60
CA LYS A 51 -17.06 6.40 -16.48
C LYS A 51 -16.19 5.27 -17.06
N LYS A 52 -16.22 4.12 -16.38
CA LYS A 52 -15.63 2.87 -16.86
C LYS A 52 -16.33 2.45 -18.16
N LYS A 53 -15.55 2.01 -19.16
CA LYS A 53 -16.12 1.44 -20.39
C LYS A 53 -16.47 -0.02 -20.17
N ASP A 54 -17.49 -0.52 -20.85
CA ASP A 54 -17.92 -1.93 -20.77
C ASP A 54 -16.84 -2.93 -21.25
N THR A 55 -15.85 -2.45 -22.00
CA THR A 55 -14.72 -3.25 -22.48
C THR A 55 -13.54 -3.31 -21.50
N GLU A 56 -13.57 -2.54 -20.41
CA GLU A 56 -12.51 -2.54 -19.41
C GLU A 56 -12.73 -3.67 -18.40
N GLU A 57 -11.65 -4.35 -18.01
CA GLU A 57 -11.72 -5.46 -17.05
C GLU A 57 -12.35 -5.02 -15.73
N GLU A 58 -13.13 -5.92 -15.12
CA GLU A 58 -13.63 -5.68 -13.77
C GLU A 58 -12.44 -5.63 -12.81
N ASN A 59 -12.26 -4.46 -12.20
CA ASN A 59 -11.33 -4.25 -11.11
C ASN A 59 -12.04 -3.41 -10.04
N THR A 60 -11.58 -3.50 -8.80
CA THR A 60 -12.25 -2.87 -7.66
C THR A 60 -11.25 -2.09 -6.84
N ILE A 61 -11.69 -0.96 -6.26
CA ILE A 61 -10.88 -0.18 -5.31
C ILE A 61 -10.29 -1.07 -4.21
N LYS A 62 -11.02 -2.12 -3.77
CA LYS A 62 -10.54 -3.06 -2.77
C LYS A 62 -9.32 -3.87 -3.25
N ALA A 63 -9.33 -4.34 -4.50
CA ALA A 63 -8.22 -5.07 -5.08
C ALA A 63 -6.99 -4.16 -5.21
N GLU A 64 -7.18 -2.97 -5.77
CA GLU A 64 -6.13 -1.97 -5.96
C GLU A 64 -5.48 -1.52 -4.63
N LEU A 65 -6.28 -1.35 -3.57
CA LEU A 65 -5.75 -1.09 -2.23
C LEU A 65 -4.89 -2.25 -1.72
N GLY A 66 -5.23 -3.49 -2.08
CA GLY A 66 -4.45 -4.68 -1.79
C GLY A 66 -3.10 -4.69 -2.51
N ASP A 67 -3.08 -4.33 -3.79
CA ASP A 67 -1.86 -4.28 -4.60
C ASP A 67 -0.93 -3.16 -4.12
N ASN A 68 -1.49 -2.01 -3.78
CA ASN A 68 -0.75 -0.91 -3.13
C ASN A 68 -0.14 -1.35 -1.80
N LEU A 69 -0.90 -2.05 -0.95
CA LEU A 69 -0.38 -2.57 0.31
C LEU A 69 0.75 -3.58 0.06
N PHE A 70 0.57 -4.51 -0.89
CA PHE A 70 1.59 -5.49 -1.24
C PHE A 70 2.90 -4.84 -1.69
N ALA A 71 2.82 -3.87 -2.62
CA ALA A 71 3.99 -3.14 -3.11
C ALA A 71 4.68 -2.36 -1.98
N LEU A 72 3.91 -1.75 -1.08
CA LEU A 72 4.44 -1.05 0.09
C LEU A 72 5.17 -2.01 1.05
N LEU A 73 4.60 -3.19 1.33
CA LEU A 73 5.24 -4.20 2.17
C LEU A 73 6.52 -4.76 1.52
N CYS A 74 6.55 -4.89 0.19
CA CYS A 74 7.77 -5.26 -0.53
C CYS A 74 8.89 -4.23 -0.32
N ILE A 75 8.57 -2.93 -0.40
CA ILE A 75 9.54 -1.87 -0.11
C ILE A 75 10.02 -1.98 1.34
N ALA A 76 9.08 -2.06 2.30
CA ALA A 76 9.40 -2.09 3.72
C ALA A 76 10.31 -3.28 4.08
N ASN A 77 9.94 -4.49 3.64
CA ASN A 77 10.75 -5.68 3.88
C ASN A 77 12.13 -5.58 3.21
N SER A 78 12.21 -5.06 1.98
CA SER A 78 13.49 -4.89 1.26
C SER A 78 14.46 -3.90 1.93
N LEU A 79 13.96 -3.07 2.85
CA LEU A 79 14.70 -2.05 3.58
C LEU A 79 14.80 -2.36 5.08
N ASP A 80 14.39 -3.56 5.51
CA ASP A 80 14.35 -3.98 6.92
C ASP A 80 13.53 -3.03 7.84
N ILE A 81 12.38 -2.54 7.35
CA ILE A 81 11.48 -1.63 8.08
C ILE A 81 10.35 -2.41 8.74
N ASP A 82 10.15 -2.23 10.06
CA ASP A 82 8.95 -2.70 10.77
C ASP A 82 7.78 -1.73 10.53
N MET A 83 6.77 -2.21 9.80
CA MET A 83 5.59 -1.39 9.47
C MET A 83 4.67 -1.17 10.67
N THR A 84 4.73 -2.02 11.70
CA THR A 84 4.01 -1.83 12.96
C THR A 84 4.59 -0.64 13.72
N GLU A 85 5.92 -0.59 13.84
CA GLU A 85 6.63 0.53 14.44
C GLU A 85 6.37 1.83 13.66
N SER A 86 6.56 1.82 12.33
CA SER A 86 6.32 2.97 11.47
C SER A 86 4.89 3.53 11.57
N PHE A 87 3.90 2.64 11.67
CA PHE A 87 2.51 3.02 11.88
C PHE A 87 2.29 3.67 13.26
N ASN A 88 2.84 3.07 14.33
CA ASN A 88 2.73 3.60 15.68
C ASN A 88 3.35 5.00 15.79
N GLU A 89 4.56 5.21 15.26
CA GLU A 89 5.21 6.53 15.25
C GLU A 89 4.38 7.59 14.52
N THR A 90 3.76 7.21 13.40
CA THR A 90 2.88 8.10 12.63
C THR A 90 1.65 8.49 13.44
N MET A 91 1.03 7.53 14.11
CA MET A 91 -0.15 7.76 14.94
C MET A 91 0.18 8.59 16.20
N ASP A 92 1.31 8.33 16.84
CA ASP A 92 1.77 9.11 17.99
C ASP A 92 2.00 10.57 17.60
N LYS A 93 2.59 10.83 16.43
CA LYS A 93 2.74 12.19 15.89
C LYS A 93 1.39 12.89 15.68
N PHE A 94 0.38 12.19 15.18
CA PHE A 94 -0.97 12.75 15.01
C PHE A 94 -1.67 13.00 16.34
N ASN A 95 -1.49 12.12 17.32
CA ASN A 95 -2.14 12.22 18.62
C ASN A 95 -1.48 13.24 19.56
N THR A 96 -0.22 13.58 19.34
CA THR A 96 0.52 14.51 20.19
C THR A 96 0.72 15.86 19.51
N ARG A 97 1.58 15.90 18.49
CA ARG A 97 2.02 17.12 17.83
C ARG A 97 0.91 17.81 17.04
N ASP A 98 0.08 17.02 16.36
CA ASP A 98 -1.01 17.54 15.55
C ASP A 98 -2.37 17.44 16.29
N HIS A 99 -2.36 17.29 17.64
CA HIS A 99 -3.57 17.02 18.44
C HIS A 99 -4.69 18.03 18.22
N ASP A 100 -4.35 19.32 18.20
CA ASP A 100 -5.28 20.45 18.04
C ASP A 100 -5.25 21.05 16.63
N ARG A 101 -4.61 20.36 15.68
CA ARG A 101 -4.49 20.86 14.30
C ARG A 101 -5.82 20.81 13.55
N PHE A 102 -6.71 19.91 13.93
CA PHE A 102 -8.02 19.71 13.31
C PHE A 102 -9.10 19.54 14.39
N GLU A 103 -10.33 19.98 14.08
CA GLU A 103 -11.48 19.85 14.97
C GLU A 103 -11.79 18.37 15.26
N ARG A 104 -11.82 18.01 16.55
CA ARG A 104 -12.18 16.65 17.01
C ARG A 104 -13.70 16.57 17.20
N LYS A 105 -14.27 15.40 16.89
CA LYS A 105 -15.68 15.08 17.16
C LYS A 105 -15.90 14.69 18.62
#